data_AF-A0A352Z2S6-F1
#
_entry.id   AF-A0A352Z2S6-F1
#
_cell.length_a   1.000
_cell.length_b   1.000
_cell.length_c   1.000
_cell.angle_alpha   90.00
_cell.angle_beta   90.00
_cell.angle_gamma   90.00
#
_symmetry.space_group_name_H-M   'P 1'
#
loop_
_entity.id
_entity.type
_entity.pdbx_description
1 polymer ?
#
loop_
_entity_poly.entity_id
_entity_poly.type
_entity_poly.pdbx_seq_one_letter_code
_entity_poly.pdbx_strand_id
1 'polypeptide(L)' 'MKLEVLTPVLLSSLAVIGCSKDKENKPNVILVMADDMGYECLSCYGGLSYKTPVLDSLASHGMLFGQCHSQPLSTPS' A
#
# COMPACT_ATOMS: atom_id res chain seq x y z
N MET A 1 -41.02 -26.25 -35.08
CA MET A 1 -39.56 -26.49 -35.12
C MET A 1 -38.74 -25.19 -35.00
N LYS A 2 -39.05 -24.26 -34.07
CA LYS A 2 -38.31 -22.98 -33.95
C LYS A 2 -38.04 -22.50 -32.52
N LEU A 3 -38.33 -23.31 -31.49
CA LEU A 3 -38.20 -22.90 -30.08
C LEU A 3 -37.07 -23.59 -29.30
N GLU A 4 -36.57 -24.74 -29.75
CA GLU A 4 -35.54 -25.50 -29.02
C GLU A 4 -34.10 -25.01 -29.26
N VAL A 5 -33.89 -24.17 -30.27
CA VAL A 5 -32.57 -23.61 -30.62
C VAL A 5 -32.31 -22.27 -29.92
N LEU A 6 -33.35 -21.60 -29.40
CA LEU A 6 -33.24 -20.28 -28.79
C LEU A 6 -32.72 -20.33 -27.34
N THR A 7 -33.01 -21.41 -26.62
CA THR A 7 -32.60 -21.64 -25.24
C THR A 7 -31.09 -21.85 -25.02
N PRO A 8 -30.33 -22.60 -25.86
CA PRO A 8 -28.88 -22.72 -25.66
C PRO A 8 -28.09 -21.47 -26.03
N VAL A 9 -28.61 -20.64 -26.96
CA VAL A 9 -27.95 -19.39 -27.38
C VAL A 9 -28.01 -18.32 -26.28
N LEU A 10 -29.11 -18.27 -25.53
CA LEU A 10 -29.25 -17.36 -24.39
C LEU A 10 -28.32 -17.76 -23.23
N LEU A 11 -28.13 -19.07 -23.01
CA LEU A 11 -27.30 -19.60 -21.93
C LEU A 11 -25.79 -19.44 -22.22
N SER A 12 -25.39 -19.53 -23.49
CA SER A 12 -24.00 -19.29 -23.93
C SER A 12 -23.58 -17.82 -23.81
N SER A 13 -24.51 -16.87 -23.90
CA SER A 13 -24.19 -15.43 -23.87
C SER A 13 -23.91 -14.91 -22.45
N LEU A 14 -24.44 -15.58 -21.41
CA LEU A 14 -24.18 -15.20 -20.01
C LEU A 14 -22.76 -15.57 -19.55
N ALA A 15 -22.13 -16.58 -20.16
CA ALA A 15 -20.82 -17.07 -19.73
C ALA A 15 -19.64 -16.15 -20.14
N VAL A 16 -19.85 -15.21 -21.07
CA VAL A 16 -18.77 -14.37 -21.64
C VAL A 16 -18.56 -13.06 -20.87
N ILE A 17 -19.47 -12.69 -19.97
CA ILE A 17 -19.45 -11.38 -19.27
C ILE A 17 -18.47 -11.37 -18.08
N GLY A 18 -17.92 -12.52 -17.68
CA GLY A 18 -17.15 -12.66 -16.43
C GLY A 18 -15.64 -12.45 -16.51
N CYS A 19 -15.02 -12.22 -17.67
CA CYS A 19 -13.56 -12.11 -17.77
C CYS A 19 -13.11 -10.64 -17.72
N SER A 20 -13.29 -10.00 -16.57
CA SER A 20 -12.56 -8.76 -16.26
C SER A 20 -11.10 -9.14 -15.97
N LYS A 21 -10.20 -8.75 -16.87
CA LYS A 21 -8.76 -8.75 -16.59
C LYS A 21 -8.53 -7.86 -15.38
N ASP A 22 -8.24 -8.45 -14.22
CA ASP A 22 -7.62 -7.71 -13.13
C ASP A 22 -6.35 -7.10 -13.69
N LYS A 23 -6.36 -5.78 -13.89
CA LYS A 23 -5.11 -5.05 -14.06
C LYS A 23 -4.31 -5.40 -12.82
N GLU A 24 -3.11 -5.98 -12.99
CA GLU A 24 -2.17 -6.15 -11.88
C GLU A 24 -1.99 -4.77 -11.24
N ASN A 25 -2.73 -4.51 -10.16
CA ASN A 25 -2.71 -3.26 -9.42
C ASN A 25 -1.45 -3.29 -8.56
N LYS A 26 -0.29 -3.22 -9.22
CA LYS A 26 1.00 -3.11 -8.55
C LYS A 26 1.03 -1.76 -7.85
N PRO A 27 1.22 -1.71 -6.52
CA PRO A 27 1.34 -0.45 -5.82
C PRO A 27 2.61 0.26 -6.28
N ASN A 28 2.55 1.59 -6.34
CA ASN A 28 3.76 2.39 -6.43
C ASN A 28 4.44 2.41 -5.06
N VAL A 29 5.76 2.20 -5.03
CA VAL A 29 6.56 2.25 -3.80
C VAL A 29 7.39 3.52 -3.80
N ILE A 30 7.25 4.33 -2.76
CA ILE A 30 8.07 5.53 -2.53
C ILE A 30 8.88 5.29 -1.26
N LEU A 31 10.20 5.30 -1.37
CA LEU A 31 11.12 5.23 -0.24
C LEU A 31 11.61 6.65 0.09
N VAL A 32 11.31 7.12 1.30
CA VAL A 32 11.82 8.38 1.83
C VAL A 32 12.77 8.04 2.98
N MET A 33 14.02 8.46 2.86
CA MET A 33 15.06 8.27 3.87
C MET A 33 15.63 9.63 4.25
N ALA A 34 15.77 9.88 5.55
CA ALA A 34 16.42 11.07 6.09
C ALA A 34 17.77 10.66 6.68
N ASP A 35 18.80 11.45 6.39
CA ASP A 35 20.14 11.27 6.94
C ASP A 35 20.22 11.88 8.36
N ASP A 36 21.05 11.30 9.22
CA ASP A 36 21.30 11.75 10.60
C ASP A 36 20.02 12.06 11.43
N MET A 37 18.95 11.28 11.24
CA MET A 37 17.69 11.44 11.97
C MET A 37 17.49 10.33 13.01
N GLY A 38 17.49 10.72 14.29
CA GLY A 38 17.07 9.86 15.41
C GLY A 38 15.55 9.75 15.54
N TYR A 39 15.08 8.67 16.17
CA TYR A 39 13.64 8.45 16.40
C TYR A 39 13.03 9.48 17.36
N GLU A 40 13.84 10.02 18.27
CA GLU A 40 13.48 11.07 19.22
C GLU A 40 13.12 12.40 18.56
N CYS A 41 13.47 12.58 17.28
CA CYS A 41 13.11 13.76 16.49
C CYS A 41 11.64 13.75 16.05
N LEU A 42 10.95 12.62 16.13
CA LEU A 42 9.60 12.43 15.61
C LEU A 42 8.56 12.42 16.74
N SER A 43 7.51 13.25 16.60
CA SER A 43 6.45 13.32 17.61
C SER A 43 5.63 12.03 17.72
N CYS A 44 5.49 11.26 16.64
CA CYS A 44 4.85 9.95 16.65
C CYS A 44 5.57 8.88 17.51
N TYR A 45 6.85 9.08 17.84
CA TYR A 45 7.59 8.26 18.81
C TYR A 45 7.68 8.90 20.21
N GLY A 46 6.96 10.00 20.45
CA GLY A 46 6.98 10.73 21.73
C GLY A 46 8.02 11.85 21.81
N GLY A 47 8.67 12.20 20.69
CA GLY A 47 9.57 13.35 20.63
C GLY A 47 8.85 14.67 20.93
N LEU A 48 9.49 15.55 21.71
CA LEU A 48 8.93 16.84 22.13
C LEU A 48 9.60 18.05 21.46
N SER A 49 10.75 17.85 20.82
CA SER A 49 11.58 18.93 20.26
C SER A 49 10.99 19.52 18.97
N TYR A 50 10.32 18.70 18.15
CA TYR A 50 9.82 19.09 16.84
C TYR A 50 8.37 18.64 16.65
N LYS A 51 7.61 19.42 15.86
CA LYS A 51 6.27 19.03 15.43
C LYS A 51 6.36 18.41 14.04
N THR A 52 5.97 17.14 13.91
CA THR A 52 6.01 16.42 12.63
C THR A 52 4.62 15.98 12.16
N PRO A 53 3.64 16.89 11.98
CA PRO A 53 2.23 16.53 11.78
C PRO A 53 1.97 15.69 10.52
N VAL A 54 2.78 15.86 9.47
CA VAL A 54 2.67 15.05 8.24
C VAL A 54 3.13 13.61 8.50
N LEU A 55 4.24 13.43 9.20
CA LEU A 55 4.76 12.11 9.56
C LEU A 55 3.87 11.43 10.61
N ASP A 56 3.28 12.19 11.54
CA ASP A 56 2.31 11.69 12.50
C ASP A 56 1.04 11.18 11.82
N SER A 57 0.57 11.88 10.78
CA SER A 57 -0.55 11.42 9.94
C SER A 57 -0.18 10.15 9.15
N LEU A 58 1.02 10.08 8.58
CA LEU A 58 1.47 8.85 7.91
C LEU A 58 1.54 7.66 8.88
N ALA A 59 2.01 7.89 10.10
CA ALA A 59 2.07 6.89 11.15
C ALA A 59 0.67 6.41 11.58
N SER A 60 -0.31 7.31 11.70
CA SER A 60 -1.68 6.96 12.12
C SER A 60 -2.49 6.21 11.05
N HIS A 61 -2.19 6.43 9.77
CA HIS A 61 -2.81 5.70 8.65
C HIS A 61 -2.01 4.47 8.22
N GLY A 62 -0.85 4.23 8.83
CA GLY A 62 0.10 3.20 8.46
C GLY A 62 0.54 2.36 9.66
N MET A 63 1.85 2.14 9.74
CA MET A 63 2.48 1.35 10.80
C MET A 63 3.71 2.08 11.34
N LEU A 64 3.90 2.04 12.65
CA LEU A 64 5.11 2.48 13.34
C LEU A 64 5.92 1.25 13.79
N PHE A 65 7.23 1.30 13.58
CA PHE A 65 8.14 0.22 13.99
C PHE A 65 8.86 0.62 15.28
N GLY A 66 8.42 0.09 16.42
CA GLY A 66 9.03 0.38 17.71
C GLY A 66 10.43 -0.22 17.93
N GLN A 67 10.87 -1.13 17.05
CA GLN A 67 12.16 -1.84 17.12
C GLN A 67 12.83 -1.84 15.74
N CYS A 68 13.14 -0.64 15.22
CA CYS A 68 13.91 -0.46 13.99
C CYS A 68 15.34 -0.04 14.35
N HIS A 69 16.34 -0.76 13.84
CA HIS A 69 17.75 -0.55 14.21
C HIS A 69 18.59 -0.26 12.97
N SER A 70 19.58 0.62 13.12
CA SER A 70 20.58 0.97 12.11
C SER A 70 21.95 1.03 12.75
N GLN A 71 23.01 0.74 11.99
CA GLN A 71 24.35 1.07 12.47
C GLN A 71 24.52 2.61 12.46
N PRO A 72 25.10 3.22 13.51
CA PRO A 72 25.32 4.67 13.57
C PRO A 72 26.56 5.06 12.76
N LEU A 73 26.58 4.62 11.50
CA LEU A 73 27.65 4.84 10.53
C LEU A 73 26.99 5.14 9.18
N SER A 74 27.51 6.17 8.51
CA SER A 74 27.06 6.56 7.17
C SER A 74 27.60 5.63 6.08
N THR A 75 28.55 4.74 6.39
CA THR A 75 29.07 3.74 5.45
C THR A 75 29.71 2.56 6.21
N PRO A 76 29.11 1.35 6.30
CA PRO A 76 27.74 0.91 5.97
C PRO A 76 26.74 1.15 7.11
N SER A 77 25.46 1.25 6.76
CA SER A 77 24.31 1.43 7.66
C SER A 77 23.49 0.14 7.80
#